data_AF-A0A090WXQ4-F1
#
_entry.id   AF-A0A090WXQ4-F1
#
_cell.length_a   1.000
_cell.length_b   1.000
_cell.length_c   1.000
_cell.angle_alpha   90.00
_cell.angle_beta   90.00
_cell.angle_gamma   90.00
#
_symmetry.space_group_name_H-M   'P 1'
#
loop_
_entity.id
_entity.type
_entity.pdbx_description
1 polymer ?
#
loop_
_entity_poly.entity_id
_entity_poly.type
_entity_poly.pdbx_seq_one_letter_code
_entity_poly.pdbx_strand_id
1 'polypeptide(L)'
;MNVFKYSALTLLVAFSACKKQPQVTWVSSTNDNVWVEKTYNPSEENTATNLSITIDTQNQEQEVTGFGGCFNELGWDALAMVTPEEKQQILNDLFSQETGCKFNVCRMPIGANDYAVDWYSHNETAEDFAMSNFSIDRDKKRLIPYIKEAQKINPEIEVWASPWCPPSWMKHSKHYACKSNPEFNDLPEEWSSTEELVSRFITEPKYFEAYALYFSKFVQAYTEEGGLILVQYMFRTNIIRLKISRHVFGTLKI
;
A
#
# COMPACT_ATOMS: atom_id res chain seq x y z
N MET A 1 -62.45 -55.73 33.65
CA MET A 1 -60.97 -55.59 33.72
C MET A 1 -60.52 -55.11 32.36
N ASN A 2 -59.92 -53.94 32.09
CA ASN A 2 -59.25 -52.88 32.86
C ASN A 2 -59.38 -51.58 32.01
N VAL A 3 -59.85 -50.44 32.52
CA VAL A 3 -59.14 -49.35 33.23
C VAL A 3 -58.40 -48.35 32.30
N PHE A 4 -58.91 -47.10 32.25
CA PHE A 4 -58.25 -45.76 32.15
C PHE A 4 -57.24 -45.46 31.01
N LYS A 5 -56.92 -44.24 30.55
CA LYS A 5 -57.43 -42.83 30.45
C LYS A 5 -56.23 -42.02 29.85
N TYR A 6 -56.51 -40.84 29.29
CA TYR A 6 -55.56 -39.71 29.01
C TYR A 6 -54.52 -39.92 27.91
N SER A 7 -53.93 -38.93 27.27
CA SER A 7 -54.23 -37.54 26.85
C SER A 7 -52.98 -37.11 26.08
N ALA A 8 -53.17 -36.32 25.02
CA ALA A 8 -52.23 -35.40 24.36
C ALA A 8 -50.73 -35.44 24.74
N LEU A 9 -49.86 -35.57 23.72
CA LEU A 9 -48.65 -34.74 23.66
C LEU A 9 -48.13 -34.61 22.22
N THR A 10 -48.66 -33.64 21.48
CA THR A 10 -48.00 -33.10 20.28
C THR A 10 -46.91 -32.17 20.78
N LEU A 11 -45.66 -32.65 20.79
CA LEU A 11 -44.50 -31.85 21.18
C LEU A 11 -44.15 -30.88 20.02
N LEU A 12 -44.71 -29.67 20.05
CA LEU A 12 -44.29 -28.58 19.17
C LEU A 12 -42.96 -28.03 19.71
N VAL A 13 -41.85 -28.51 19.15
CA VAL A 13 -40.53 -27.92 19.42
C VAL A 13 -40.46 -26.59 18.66
N ALA A 14 -40.73 -25.50 19.36
CA ALA A 14 -40.47 -24.16 18.86
C ALA A 14 -38.95 -23.95 18.81
N PHE A 15 -38.35 -24.15 17.63
CA PHE A 15 -37.03 -23.59 17.34
C PHE A 15 -37.17 -22.07 17.28
N SER A 16 -36.98 -21.41 18.42
CA SER A 16 -36.65 -19.98 18.44
C SER A 16 -35.27 -19.84 17.82
N ALA A 17 -35.23 -19.64 16.50
CA ALA A 17 -34.06 -19.10 15.83
C ALA A 17 -33.81 -17.71 16.40
N CYS A 18 -32.88 -17.63 17.36
CA CYS A 18 -32.39 -16.36 17.89
C CYS A 18 -31.66 -15.67 16.73
N LYS A 19 -32.39 -14.84 15.97
CA LYS A 19 -31.81 -13.96 14.94
C LYS A 19 -31.00 -12.92 15.69
N LYS A 20 -29.72 -13.21 15.91
CA LYS A 20 -28.77 -12.23 16.45
C LYS A 20 -28.75 -11.07 15.46
N GLN A 21 -29.32 -9.93 15.86
CA GLN A 21 -29.30 -8.76 15.00
C GLN A 21 -27.85 -8.32 14.78
N PRO A 22 -27.49 -7.88 13.56
CA PRO A 22 -26.14 -7.40 13.30
C PRO A 22 -25.86 -6.19 14.19
N GLN A 23 -24.91 -6.34 15.10
CA GLN A 23 -24.40 -5.25 15.91
C GLN A 23 -23.39 -4.49 15.04
N VAL A 24 -23.72 -3.25 14.65
CA VAL A 24 -22.82 -2.41 13.89
C VAL A 24 -22.09 -1.50 14.86
N THR A 25 -20.78 -1.71 14.96
CA THR A 25 -19.88 -0.79 15.64
C THR A 25 -19.32 0.18 14.61
N TRP A 26 -19.34 1.47 14.92
CA TRP A 26 -18.70 2.51 14.11
C TRP A 26 -17.83 3.38 14.99
N VAL A 27 -16.74 3.89 14.41
CA VAL A 27 -15.80 4.77 15.08
C VAL A 27 -15.87 6.15 14.44
N SER A 28 -15.93 7.19 15.27
CA SER A 28 -15.96 8.58 14.81
C SER A 28 -14.88 9.40 15.50
N SER A 29 -14.27 10.31 14.75
CA SER A 29 -13.29 11.26 15.27
C SER A 29 -13.72 12.69 14.96
N THR A 30 -13.63 13.57 15.96
CA THR A 30 -13.71 15.03 15.83
C THR A 30 -12.47 15.66 16.46
N ASN A 31 -12.31 16.99 16.34
CA ASN A 31 -11.17 17.69 16.91
C ASN A 31 -10.99 17.43 18.42
N ASP A 32 -12.09 17.29 19.15
CA ASP A 32 -12.07 17.13 20.61
C ASP A 32 -12.23 15.67 21.06
N ASN A 33 -12.65 14.78 20.15
CA ASN A 33 -12.99 13.40 20.49
C ASN A 33 -12.51 12.47 19.38
N VAL A 34 -11.31 11.90 19.55
CA VAL A 34 -10.70 11.00 18.58
C VAL A 34 -11.04 9.55 18.93
N TRP A 35 -11.36 8.73 17.92
CA TRP A 35 -11.58 7.28 18.05
C TRP A 35 -12.76 6.89 18.96
N VAL A 36 -13.84 7.67 18.96
CA VAL A 36 -15.04 7.35 19.75
C VAL A 36 -15.80 6.22 19.07
N GLU A 37 -15.79 5.04 19.71
CA GLU A 37 -16.60 3.91 19.33
C GLU A 37 -18.07 4.09 19.75
N LYS A 38 -19.00 3.78 18.84
CA LYS A 38 -20.43 3.79 19.07
C LYS A 38 -21.04 2.50 18.53
N THR A 39 -21.95 1.93 19.31
CA THR A 39 -22.78 0.81 18.84
C THR A 39 -24.10 1.35 18.33
N TYR A 40 -24.44 1.03 17.08
CA TYR A 40 -25.79 1.24 16.58
C TYR A 40 -26.71 0.14 17.13
N ASN A 41 -27.70 0.55 17.91
CA ASN A 41 -28.82 -0.29 18.32
C ASN A 41 -30.01 0.08 17.43
N PRO A 42 -30.52 -0.84 16.59
CA PRO A 42 -31.72 -0.57 15.80
C PRO A 42 -32.89 -0.32 16.75
N SER A 43 -33.35 0.93 16.88
CA SER A 43 -34.61 1.24 17.53
C SER A 43 -35.74 1.20 16.49
N GLU A 44 -36.87 0.58 16.82
CA GLU A 44 -38.01 0.38 15.90
C GLU A 44 -38.71 1.68 15.45
N GLU A 45 -38.34 2.84 15.96
CA GLU A 45 -38.93 4.12 15.55
C GLU A 45 -37.86 5.11 15.09
N ASN A 46 -37.76 5.25 13.76
CA ASN A 46 -36.93 6.26 13.12
C ASN A 46 -37.76 7.55 13.03
N THR A 47 -37.67 8.43 14.03
CA THR A 47 -38.29 9.76 14.02
C THR A 47 -37.48 10.80 13.22
N ALA A 48 -36.52 10.37 12.39
CA ALA A 48 -35.76 11.25 11.52
C ALA A 48 -36.56 11.62 10.26
N THR A 49 -37.22 12.77 10.33
CA THR A 49 -37.96 13.38 9.21
C THR A 49 -37.01 14.01 8.17
N ASN A 50 -37.06 13.48 6.94
CA ASN A 50 -36.78 14.12 5.63
C ASN A 50 -35.54 13.69 4.82
N LEU A 51 -34.62 12.85 5.31
CA LEU A 51 -33.52 12.32 4.49
C LEU A 51 -33.44 10.80 4.63
N SER A 52 -33.63 10.09 3.51
CA SER A 52 -33.49 8.64 3.43
C SER A 52 -32.32 8.30 2.50
N ILE A 53 -31.41 7.46 2.99
CA ILE A 53 -30.34 6.86 2.20
C ILE A 53 -30.71 5.40 2.01
N THR A 54 -30.81 4.95 0.75
CA THR A 54 -31.08 3.55 0.41
C THR A 54 -29.85 2.93 -0.22
N ILE A 55 -29.46 1.75 0.26
CA ILE A 55 -28.36 0.97 -0.30
C ILE A 55 -28.93 0.00 -1.33
N ASP A 56 -28.55 0.17 -2.60
CA ASP A 56 -28.86 -0.81 -3.64
C ASP A 56 -27.80 -1.93 -3.62
N THR A 57 -28.24 -3.16 -3.35
CA THR A 57 -27.36 -4.34 -3.29
C THR A 57 -27.41 -5.19 -4.55
N GLN A 58 -28.25 -4.83 -5.53
CA GLN A 58 -28.42 -5.55 -6.79
C GLN A 58 -27.48 -5.02 -7.88
N ASN A 59 -27.12 -3.73 -7.81
CA ASN A 59 -26.19 -3.09 -8.73
C ASN A 59 -24.81 -2.96 -8.08
N GLN A 60 -23.92 -3.90 -8.39
CA GLN A 60 -22.55 -3.91 -7.88
C GLN A 60 -21.61 -3.07 -8.76
N GLU A 61 -20.70 -2.34 -8.12
CA GLU A 61 -19.66 -1.54 -8.78
C GLU A 61 -18.29 -2.25 -8.69
N GLN A 62 -17.19 -1.49 -8.62
CA GLN A 62 -15.85 -2.06 -8.56
C GLN A 62 -15.57 -2.87 -7.29
N GLU A 63 -14.75 -3.91 -7.43
CA GLU A 63 -14.11 -4.58 -6.30
C GLU A 63 -13.01 -3.70 -5.71
N VAL A 64 -13.04 -3.51 -4.39
CA VAL A 64 -12.02 -2.75 -3.65
C VAL A 64 -10.87 -3.69 -3.29
N THR A 65 -9.71 -3.50 -3.91
CA THR A 65 -8.53 -4.35 -3.66
C THR A 65 -8.03 -4.25 -2.20
N GLY A 66 -8.07 -3.05 -1.62
CA GLY A 66 -7.67 -2.84 -0.24
C GLY A 66 -7.24 -1.41 0.07
N PHE A 67 -6.68 -1.22 1.26
CA PHE A 67 -6.24 0.08 1.78
C PHE A 67 -4.88 -0.08 2.44
N GLY A 68 -4.10 1.00 2.49
CA GLY A 68 -2.81 1.00 3.15
C GLY A 68 -2.06 2.32 3.08
N GLY A 69 -0.79 2.26 3.49
CA GLY A 69 0.12 3.41 3.52
C GLY A 69 1.29 3.25 2.55
N CYS A 70 2.28 4.15 2.68
CA CYS A 70 3.54 4.08 1.93
C CYS A 70 4.71 3.79 2.86
N PHE A 71 5.45 2.71 2.59
CA PHE A 71 6.76 2.48 3.21
C PHE A 71 7.76 3.50 2.67
N ASN A 72 8.46 4.20 3.57
CA ASN A 72 9.47 5.21 3.23
C ASN A 72 10.60 5.22 4.30
N GLU A 73 11.75 5.79 3.97
CA GLU A 73 12.93 5.74 4.85
C GLU A 73 12.73 6.54 6.14
N LEU A 74 12.18 7.76 6.06
CA LEU A 74 11.96 8.60 7.25
C LEU A 74 10.91 8.00 8.19
N GLY A 75 9.91 7.29 7.67
CA GLY A 75 8.94 6.55 8.48
C GLY A 75 9.60 5.40 9.25
N TRP A 76 10.56 4.71 8.65
CA TRP A 76 11.33 3.68 9.35
C TRP A 76 12.24 4.29 10.42
N ASP A 77 12.91 5.40 10.10
CA ASP A 77 13.77 6.10 11.07
C ASP A 77 12.94 6.67 12.23
N ALA A 78 11.72 7.18 11.98
CA ALA A 78 10.80 7.60 13.03
C ALA A 78 10.37 6.44 13.94
N LEU A 79 10.08 5.26 13.38
CA LEU A 79 9.80 4.05 14.16
C LEU A 79 11.02 3.58 15.00
N ALA A 80 12.24 3.96 14.61
CA ALA A 80 13.44 3.66 15.39
C ALA A 80 13.70 4.65 16.54
N MET A 81 12.93 5.74 16.64
CA MET A 81 13.03 6.73 17.72
C MET A 81 12.20 6.39 18.96
N VAL A 82 11.28 5.42 18.85
CA VAL A 82 10.43 4.94 19.96
C VAL A 82 10.98 3.63 20.54
N THR A 83 10.44 3.19 21.68
CA THR A 83 10.82 1.90 22.28
C THR A 83 10.43 0.72 21.37
N PRO A 84 11.10 -0.44 21.48
CA PRO A 84 10.72 -1.64 20.73
C PRO A 84 9.25 -2.03 20.91
N GLU A 85 8.72 -1.87 22.12
CA GLU A 85 7.32 -2.16 22.46
C GLU A 85 6.37 -1.19 21.76
N GLU A 86 6.65 0.11 21.78
CA GLU A 86 5.85 1.13 21.07
C GLU A 86 5.92 0.94 19.56
N LYS A 87 7.10 0.65 19.00
CA LYS A 87 7.25 0.32 17.59
C LYS A 87 6.37 -0.86 17.19
N GLN A 88 6.39 -1.93 17.98
CA GLN A 88 5.56 -3.11 17.72
C GLN A 88 4.07 -2.80 17.84
N GLN A 89 3.69 -1.97 18.81
CA GLN A 89 2.31 -1.51 18.95
C GLN A 89 1.85 -0.71 17.73
N ILE A 90 2.64 0.25 17.26
CA ILE A 90 2.33 1.04 16.06
C ILE A 90 2.16 0.13 14.83
N LEU A 91 3.07 -0.83 14.63
CA LEU A 91 2.96 -1.78 13.53
C LEU A 91 1.71 -2.66 13.65
N ASN A 92 1.34 -3.09 14.86
CA ASN A 92 0.10 -3.82 15.09
C ASN A 92 -1.13 -2.94 14.80
N ASP A 93 -1.13 -1.69 15.24
CA ASP A 93 -2.24 -0.76 14.99
C ASP A 93 -2.45 -0.52 13.49
N LEU A 94 -1.39 -0.55 12.68
CA LEU A 94 -1.48 -0.39 11.23
C LEU A 94 -1.87 -1.69 10.51
N PHE A 95 -1.24 -2.81 10.86
CA PHE A 95 -1.25 -4.03 10.04
C PHE A 95 -2.03 -5.21 10.63
N SER A 96 -2.27 -5.26 11.95
CA SER A 96 -2.98 -6.38 12.59
C SER A 96 -4.34 -6.62 11.94
N GLN A 97 -4.59 -7.85 11.51
CA GLN A 97 -5.88 -8.25 10.93
C GLN A 97 -7.00 -8.35 11.96
N GLU A 98 -6.67 -8.36 13.25
CA GLU A 98 -7.64 -8.49 14.35
C GLU A 98 -7.99 -7.14 14.98
N THR A 99 -6.96 -6.33 15.29
CA THR A 99 -7.10 -5.16 16.18
C THR A 99 -6.73 -3.83 15.54
N GLY A 100 -6.11 -3.84 14.36
CA GLY A 100 -5.59 -2.64 13.70
C GLY A 100 -6.42 -2.17 12.49
N CYS A 101 -5.85 -1.26 11.72
CA CYS A 101 -6.40 -0.73 10.47
C CYS A 101 -6.43 -1.76 9.31
N LYS A 102 -5.83 -2.95 9.51
CA LYS A 102 -5.79 -4.05 8.55
C LYS A 102 -5.23 -3.65 7.18
N PHE A 103 -4.22 -2.79 7.17
CA PHE A 103 -3.58 -2.37 5.92
C PHE A 103 -3.03 -3.58 5.17
N ASN A 104 -3.42 -3.72 3.90
CA ASN A 104 -3.13 -4.87 3.06
C ASN A 104 -2.69 -4.50 1.63
N VAL A 105 -2.84 -3.24 1.21
CA VAL A 105 -2.32 -2.75 -0.08
C VAL A 105 -1.45 -1.52 0.19
N CYS A 106 -0.13 -1.69 0.16
CA CYS A 106 0.83 -0.64 0.52
C CYS A 106 1.70 -0.23 -0.66
N ARG A 107 2.16 1.03 -0.65
CA ARG A 107 3.09 1.58 -1.64
C ARG A 107 4.53 1.53 -1.11
N MET A 108 5.51 1.45 -2.01
CA MET A 108 6.90 1.84 -1.74
C MET A 108 7.51 2.63 -2.91
N PRO A 109 8.54 3.47 -2.69
CA PRO A 109 9.25 4.12 -3.77
C PRO A 109 10.25 3.16 -4.44
N ILE A 110 10.56 3.41 -5.72
CA ILE A 110 11.73 2.85 -6.40
C ILE A 110 12.79 3.96 -6.47
N GLY A 111 13.86 3.81 -5.69
CA GLY A 111 14.81 4.89 -5.43
C GLY A 111 14.29 5.83 -4.33
N ALA A 112 14.85 7.03 -4.24
CA ALA A 112 14.38 8.03 -3.29
C ALA A 112 12.95 8.49 -3.61
N ASN A 113 12.27 9.01 -2.58
CA ASN A 113 11.19 9.97 -2.72
C ASN A 113 11.49 11.17 -1.81
N ASP A 114 10.54 12.08 -1.68
CA ASP A 114 10.56 13.19 -0.73
C ASP A 114 10.65 12.79 0.76
N TYR A 115 10.34 11.52 1.10
CA TYR A 115 10.52 10.93 2.43
C TYR A 115 11.73 9.96 2.52
N ALA A 116 12.70 10.11 1.61
CA ALA A 116 14.01 9.48 1.76
C ALA A 116 14.94 10.33 2.63
N VAL A 117 15.98 9.72 3.21
CA VAL A 117 16.98 10.46 4.03
C VAL A 117 17.81 11.43 3.19
N ASP A 118 18.11 11.05 1.96
CA ASP A 118 18.73 11.86 0.92
C ASP A 118 18.32 11.32 -0.47
N TRP A 119 18.72 12.01 -1.53
CA TRP A 119 18.41 11.57 -2.90
C TRP A 119 19.30 10.38 -3.31
N TYR A 120 18.71 9.43 -4.04
CA TYR A 120 19.43 8.31 -4.64
C TYR A 120 18.58 7.64 -5.74
N SER A 121 19.26 6.86 -6.58
CA SER A 121 18.65 5.77 -7.32
C SER A 121 19.43 4.48 -7.07
N HIS A 122 18.92 3.36 -7.59
CA HIS A 122 19.60 2.07 -7.50
C HIS A 122 20.75 1.92 -8.51
N ASN A 123 20.99 2.89 -9.39
CA ASN A 123 22.16 2.89 -10.29
C ASN A 123 22.58 4.29 -10.75
N GLU A 124 23.42 4.97 -9.97
CA GLU A 124 23.96 6.29 -10.32
C GLU A 124 25.28 6.25 -11.12
N THR A 125 25.72 5.09 -11.59
CA THR A 125 26.91 5.03 -12.47
C THR A 125 26.54 5.51 -13.87
N ALA A 126 27.13 6.62 -14.29
CA ALA A 126 26.84 7.26 -15.57
C ALA A 126 27.03 6.30 -16.75
N GLU A 127 26.07 6.31 -17.68
CA GLU A 127 26.09 5.51 -18.92
C GLU A 127 26.18 3.99 -18.69
N ASP A 128 25.83 3.49 -17.50
CA ASP A 128 25.71 2.06 -17.23
C ASP A 128 24.42 1.47 -17.82
N PHE A 129 24.32 1.49 -19.15
CA PHE A 129 23.17 0.95 -19.88
C PHE A 129 22.95 -0.56 -19.63
N ALA A 130 24.01 -1.29 -19.24
CA ALA A 130 23.96 -2.71 -18.92
C ALA A 130 23.47 -3.01 -17.49
N MET A 131 23.26 -1.98 -16.65
CA MET A 131 22.87 -2.12 -15.24
C MET A 131 23.85 -2.97 -14.42
N SER A 132 25.14 -2.83 -14.68
CA SER A 132 26.21 -3.59 -14.03
C SER A 132 26.41 -3.20 -12.56
N ASN A 133 26.15 -1.93 -12.24
CA ASN A 133 26.29 -1.36 -10.89
C ASN A 133 24.94 -1.18 -10.17
N PHE A 134 23.87 -1.77 -10.71
CA PHE A 134 22.56 -1.75 -10.06
C PHE A 134 22.63 -2.43 -8.69
N SER A 135 22.12 -1.76 -7.64
CA SER A 135 22.02 -2.35 -6.30
C SER A 135 20.85 -1.78 -5.48
N ILE A 136 20.20 -2.67 -4.73
CA ILE A 136 19.20 -2.37 -3.70
C ILE A 136 19.79 -2.36 -2.29
N ASP A 137 21.11 -2.32 -2.12
CA ASP A 137 21.76 -2.39 -0.80
C ASP A 137 21.36 -1.25 0.13
N ARG A 138 20.94 -0.11 -0.43
CA ARG A 138 20.37 0.97 0.35
C ARG A 138 19.04 0.56 0.98
N ASP A 139 18.14 -0.01 0.19
CA ASP A 139 16.81 -0.42 0.63
C ASP A 139 16.86 -1.48 1.74
N LYS A 140 17.90 -2.34 1.72
CA LYS A 140 18.16 -3.35 2.77
C LYS A 140 18.37 -2.74 4.15
N LYS A 141 18.71 -1.44 4.24
CA LYS A 141 18.91 -0.75 5.52
C LYS A 141 17.60 -0.29 6.17
N ARG A 142 16.54 -0.06 5.36
CA ARG A 142 15.31 0.60 5.83
C ARG A 142 14.04 -0.01 5.25
N LEU A 143 13.83 0.15 3.93
CA LEU A 143 12.58 -0.24 3.27
C LEU A 143 12.30 -1.74 3.38
N ILE A 144 13.29 -2.59 3.10
CA ILE A 144 13.11 -4.05 3.15
C ILE A 144 12.84 -4.54 4.59
N PRO A 145 13.63 -4.14 5.61
CA PRO A 145 13.28 -4.44 7.00
C PRO A 145 11.88 -3.96 7.38
N TYR A 146 11.49 -2.75 6.97
CA TYR A 146 10.18 -2.20 7.29
C TYR A 146 9.03 -3.06 6.71
N ILE A 147 9.13 -3.40 5.43
CA ILE A 147 8.16 -4.28 4.76
C ILE A 147 8.11 -5.66 5.45
N LYS A 148 9.27 -6.23 5.78
CA LYS A 148 9.36 -7.55 6.43
C LYS A 148 8.73 -7.54 7.83
N GLU A 149 8.90 -6.48 8.62
CA GLU A 149 8.23 -6.37 9.93
C GLU A 149 6.71 -6.28 9.79
N ALA A 150 6.21 -5.51 8.80
CA ALA A 150 4.78 -5.45 8.52
C ALA A 150 4.22 -6.81 8.07
N GLN A 151 4.94 -7.53 7.21
CA GLN A 151 4.53 -8.84 6.68
C GLN A 151 4.53 -9.95 7.74
N LYS A 152 5.32 -9.82 8.82
CA LYS A 152 5.23 -10.73 9.98
C LYS A 152 3.88 -10.62 10.69
N ILE A 153 3.27 -9.43 10.67
CA ILE A 153 1.98 -9.14 11.32
C ILE A 153 0.83 -9.46 10.36
N ASN A 154 0.96 -9.04 9.09
CA ASN A 154 -0.01 -9.33 8.04
C ASN A 154 0.68 -9.91 6.80
N PRO A 155 0.70 -11.25 6.65
CA PRO A 155 1.27 -11.92 5.49
C PRO A 155 0.55 -11.62 4.15
N GLU A 156 -0.65 -11.05 4.19
CA GLU A 156 -1.46 -10.72 3.00
C GLU A 156 -1.12 -9.35 2.40
N ILE A 157 -0.16 -8.60 2.96
CA ILE A 157 0.24 -7.30 2.41
C ILE A 157 0.76 -7.46 0.99
N GLU A 158 0.04 -6.84 0.04
CA GLU A 158 0.50 -6.59 -1.31
C GLU A 158 1.23 -5.24 -1.36
N VAL A 159 2.49 -5.25 -1.82
CA VAL A 159 3.28 -4.03 -1.99
C VAL A 159 3.35 -3.65 -3.46
N TRP A 160 3.04 -2.41 -3.79
CA TRP A 160 3.28 -1.83 -5.10
C TRP A 160 4.33 -0.74 -5.10
N ALA A 161 5.17 -0.72 -6.13
CA ALA A 161 6.32 0.17 -6.20
C ALA A 161 6.19 1.17 -7.36
N SER A 162 6.58 2.43 -7.12
CA SER A 162 6.66 3.44 -8.18
C SER A 162 7.88 4.36 -8.04
N PRO A 163 8.57 4.70 -9.15
CA PRO A 163 9.74 5.57 -9.13
C PRO A 163 9.32 7.03 -8.94
N TRP A 164 10.16 7.80 -8.25
CA TRP A 164 10.02 9.26 -8.19
C TRP A 164 10.85 9.95 -9.28
N CYS A 165 12.03 9.40 -9.57
CA CYS A 165 12.97 9.90 -10.54
C CYS A 165 13.77 8.72 -11.13
N PRO A 166 14.08 8.70 -12.43
CA PRO A 166 15.08 7.79 -12.98
C PRO A 166 16.47 8.14 -12.42
N PRO A 167 17.49 7.25 -12.59
CA PRO A 167 18.87 7.62 -12.34
C PRO A 167 19.25 8.96 -12.97
N SER A 168 20.05 9.76 -12.26
CA SER A 168 20.31 11.15 -12.65
C SER A 168 20.90 11.26 -14.06
N TRP A 169 21.81 10.33 -14.42
CA TRP A 169 22.46 10.27 -15.73
C TRP A 169 21.51 9.97 -16.90
N MET A 170 20.28 9.53 -16.64
CA MET A 170 19.23 9.36 -17.66
C MET A 170 18.43 10.63 -17.94
N LYS A 171 18.75 11.74 -17.26
CA LYS A 171 18.09 13.04 -17.42
C LYS A 171 19.03 14.02 -18.10
N HIS A 172 18.48 14.92 -18.91
CA HIS A 172 19.27 16.00 -19.52
C HIS A 172 19.96 16.89 -18.46
N SER A 173 19.32 17.10 -17.30
CA SER A 173 19.88 17.89 -16.20
C SER A 173 20.99 17.17 -15.42
N LYS A 174 21.14 15.85 -15.58
CA LYS A 174 22.03 15.01 -14.76
C LYS A 174 21.82 15.18 -13.26
N HIS A 175 20.60 15.52 -12.85
CA HIS A 175 20.30 15.92 -11.48
C HIS A 175 18.96 15.34 -11.04
N TYR A 176 18.83 14.97 -9.77
CA TYR A 176 17.64 14.33 -9.22
C TYR A 176 16.41 15.25 -9.20
N ALA A 177 16.55 16.47 -8.67
CA ALA A 177 15.48 17.46 -8.66
C ALA A 177 15.07 17.89 -10.08
N CYS A 178 13.79 18.26 -10.24
CA CYS A 178 13.26 18.89 -11.45
C CYS A 178 13.01 20.39 -11.28
N LYS A 179 13.10 20.93 -10.06
CA LYS A 179 12.91 22.34 -9.75
C LYS A 179 14.06 22.81 -8.87
N SER A 180 14.67 23.93 -9.29
CA SER A 180 15.74 24.59 -8.54
C SER A 180 15.18 25.11 -7.23
N ASN A 181 15.88 24.83 -6.14
CA ASN A 181 15.63 25.47 -4.87
C ASN A 181 16.94 25.52 -4.08
N PRO A 182 17.63 26.68 -4.02
CA PRO A 182 18.92 26.82 -3.35
C PRO A 182 18.91 26.49 -1.85
N GLU A 183 17.74 26.43 -1.21
CA GLU A 183 17.60 25.98 0.19
C GLU A 183 17.74 24.46 0.32
N PHE A 184 17.37 23.69 -0.71
CA PHE A 184 17.26 22.23 -0.65
C PHE A 184 18.07 21.47 -1.69
N ASN A 185 18.49 22.09 -2.79
CA ASN A 185 19.27 21.46 -3.87
C ASN A 185 20.12 22.47 -4.66
N ASP A 186 21.06 21.93 -5.42
CA ASP A 186 22.02 22.65 -6.26
C ASP A 186 21.69 22.59 -7.77
N LEU A 187 20.43 22.30 -8.14
CA LEU A 187 19.99 22.33 -9.53
C LEU A 187 20.09 23.78 -10.06
N PRO A 188 20.82 24.04 -11.15
CA PRO A 188 20.88 25.37 -11.73
C PRO A 188 19.50 25.85 -12.23
N GLU A 189 19.22 27.15 -12.13
CA GLU A 189 17.90 27.72 -12.47
C GLU A 189 17.52 27.48 -13.94
N GLU A 190 18.49 27.44 -14.85
CA GLU A 190 18.28 27.12 -16.27
C GLU A 190 17.75 25.70 -16.50
N TRP A 191 18.01 24.78 -15.56
CA TRP A 191 17.51 23.41 -15.57
C TRP A 191 16.22 23.24 -14.75
N SER A 192 15.77 24.28 -14.06
CA SER A 192 14.53 24.31 -13.29
C SER A 192 13.31 24.17 -14.20
N SER A 193 12.34 23.34 -13.80
CA SER A 193 11.04 23.20 -14.47
C SER A 193 9.95 23.88 -13.64
N THR A 194 9.13 24.70 -14.29
CA THR A 194 7.86 25.18 -13.74
C THR A 194 6.70 24.24 -14.06
N GLU A 195 6.90 23.32 -15.00
CA GLU A 195 5.90 22.31 -15.38
C GLU A 195 5.98 21.10 -14.44
N GLU A 196 4.84 20.75 -13.85
CA GLU A 196 4.67 19.51 -13.10
C GLU A 196 4.82 18.30 -14.03
N LEU A 197 5.35 17.19 -13.50
CA LEU A 197 5.50 15.90 -14.19
C LEU A 197 6.50 15.87 -15.37
N VAL A 198 7.37 16.86 -15.51
CA VAL A 198 8.46 16.83 -16.50
C VAL A 198 9.72 16.24 -15.87
N SER A 199 10.00 14.97 -16.16
CA SER A 199 11.21 14.29 -15.69
C SER A 199 12.49 14.71 -16.44
N ARG A 200 12.37 15.40 -17.59
CA ARG A 200 13.49 15.70 -18.51
C ARG A 200 14.32 14.45 -18.86
N PHE A 201 13.67 13.28 -18.89
CA PHE A 201 14.26 12.02 -19.28
C PHE A 201 14.74 12.08 -20.73
N ILE A 202 15.91 11.50 -21.01
CA ILE A 202 16.47 11.43 -22.36
C ILE A 202 15.66 10.40 -23.16
N THR A 203 14.97 10.84 -24.21
CA THR A 203 14.01 10.02 -24.96
C THR A 203 14.62 9.22 -26.12
N GLU A 204 15.91 8.87 -26.03
CA GLU A 204 16.55 8.00 -27.01
C GLU A 204 16.29 6.52 -26.67
N PRO A 205 16.16 5.62 -27.68
CA PRO A 205 15.81 4.21 -27.46
C PRO A 205 16.65 3.50 -26.39
N LYS A 206 17.98 3.69 -26.42
CA LYS A 206 18.90 3.05 -25.45
C LYS A 206 18.61 3.41 -23.99
N TYR A 207 18.10 4.61 -23.71
CA TYR A 207 17.74 5.01 -22.33
C TYR A 207 16.44 4.37 -21.89
N PHE A 208 15.45 4.24 -22.79
CA PHE A 208 14.24 3.48 -22.49
C PHE A 208 14.53 2.00 -22.23
N GLU A 209 15.40 1.38 -23.03
CA GLU A 209 15.84 0.00 -22.83
C GLU A 209 16.55 -0.18 -21.49
N ALA A 210 17.51 0.70 -21.16
CA ALA A 210 18.19 0.67 -19.87
C ALA A 210 17.23 0.90 -18.70
N TYR A 211 16.27 1.82 -18.81
CA TYR A 211 15.31 2.07 -17.75
C TYR A 211 14.31 0.91 -17.57
N ALA A 212 13.92 0.23 -18.65
CA ALA A 212 13.16 -1.01 -18.56
C ALA A 212 13.96 -2.12 -17.83
N LEU A 213 15.26 -2.26 -18.15
CA LEU A 213 16.17 -3.17 -17.46
C LEU A 213 16.33 -2.81 -15.98
N TYR A 214 16.39 -1.52 -15.64
CA TYR A 214 16.42 -1.03 -14.25
C TYR A 214 15.22 -1.53 -13.44
N PHE A 215 13.99 -1.44 -13.97
CA PHE A 215 12.81 -2.01 -13.29
C PHE A 215 12.87 -3.53 -13.19
N SER A 216 13.34 -4.22 -14.24
CA SER A 216 13.49 -5.68 -14.22
C SER A 216 14.46 -6.14 -13.13
N LYS A 217 15.61 -5.46 -13.00
CA LYS A 217 16.59 -5.70 -11.94
C LYS A 217 16.01 -5.43 -10.55
N PHE A 218 15.25 -4.35 -10.38
CA PHE A 218 14.56 -4.05 -9.12
C PHE A 218 13.58 -5.15 -8.71
N VAL A 219 12.70 -5.57 -9.61
CA VAL A 219 11.75 -6.68 -9.38
C VAL A 219 12.50 -7.95 -8.97
N GLN A 220 13.55 -8.31 -9.74
CA GLN A 220 14.33 -9.51 -9.48
C GLN A 220 14.96 -9.46 -8.09
N ALA A 221 15.65 -8.36 -7.76
CA ALA A 221 16.36 -8.22 -6.49
C ALA A 221 15.40 -8.27 -5.28
N TYR A 222 14.21 -7.67 -5.38
CA TYR A 222 13.22 -7.75 -4.31
C TYR A 222 12.54 -9.11 -4.20
N THR A 223 12.40 -9.84 -5.31
CA THR A 223 11.92 -11.22 -5.29
C THR A 223 12.91 -12.12 -4.55
N GLU A 224 14.21 -11.93 -4.76
CA GLU A 224 15.30 -12.65 -4.09
C GLU A 224 15.32 -12.37 -2.57
N GLU A 225 14.93 -11.17 -2.15
CA GLU A 225 14.79 -10.80 -0.75
C GLU A 225 13.58 -11.43 -0.04
N GLY A 226 12.78 -12.22 -0.75
CA GLY A 226 11.57 -12.88 -0.23
C GLY A 226 10.34 -11.98 -0.18
N GLY A 227 10.41 -10.77 -0.75
CA GLY A 227 9.29 -9.85 -0.86
C GLY A 227 8.43 -10.15 -2.07
N LEU A 228 7.12 -10.33 -1.86
CA LEU A 228 6.13 -10.26 -2.93
C LEU A 228 5.93 -8.79 -3.30
N ILE A 229 6.45 -8.36 -4.45
CA ILE A 229 6.21 -7.01 -4.98
C ILE A 229 5.42 -7.10 -6.29
N LEU A 230 4.27 -6.42 -6.29
CA LEU A 230 3.54 -6.07 -7.49
C LEU A 230 4.10 -4.76 -8.03
N VAL A 231 4.94 -4.76 -9.06
CA VAL A 231 5.34 -3.48 -9.66
C VAL A 231 4.17 -2.93 -10.48
N GLN A 232 3.65 -1.77 -10.08
CA GLN A 232 2.60 -1.08 -10.80
C GLN A 232 3.21 0.08 -11.57
N TYR A 233 3.11 0.02 -12.90
CA TYR A 233 3.62 1.05 -13.78
C TYR A 233 2.59 2.17 -13.89
N MET A 234 3.02 3.41 -13.65
CA MET A 234 2.23 4.60 -13.94
C MET A 234 2.88 5.35 -15.10
N PHE A 235 2.55 4.95 -16.33
CA PHE A 235 2.90 5.73 -17.52
C PHE A 235 1.66 6.47 -18.00
N ARG A 236 1.67 7.80 -17.79
CA ARG A 236 0.84 8.94 -18.23
C ARG A 236 -0.66 8.77 -18.60
N THR A 237 -1.16 7.61 -18.99
CA THR A 237 -2.58 7.40 -19.34
C THR A 237 -3.08 5.95 -19.22
N ASN A 238 -2.24 4.96 -18.88
CA ASN A 238 -2.68 3.58 -18.67
C ASN A 238 -2.01 2.96 -17.44
N ILE A 239 -2.82 2.42 -16.53
CA ILE A 239 -2.33 1.58 -15.43
C ILE A 239 -1.99 0.22 -16.02
N ILE A 240 -0.70 -0.11 -16.12
CA ILE A 240 -0.27 -1.49 -16.38
C ILE A 240 0.04 -2.13 -15.02
N ARG A 241 -0.85 -3.00 -14.56
CA ARG A 241 -0.60 -3.89 -13.41
C ARG A 241 0.16 -5.12 -13.92
N LEU A 242 1.42 -5.25 -13.57
CA LEU A 242 2.16 -6.50 -13.74
C LEU A 242 2.16 -7.24 -12.40
N LYS A 243 1.26 -8.23 -12.29
CA LYS A 243 1.23 -9.13 -11.13
C LYS A 243 2.32 -10.18 -11.30
N ILE A 244 3.48 -9.94 -10.70
CA ILE A 244 4.61 -10.85 -10.72
C ILE A 244 4.49 -11.76 -9.50
N SER A 245 3.88 -12.93 -9.70
CA SER A 245 3.78 -14.01 -8.70
C SER A 245 4.91 -15.01 -8.89
N ARG A 246 5.31 -15.72 -7.81
CA ARG A 246 6.32 -16.79 -7.81
C ARG A 246 6.14 -17.84 -8.93
N HIS A 247 4.94 -17.97 -9.52
CA HIS A 247 4.63 -18.93 -10.58
C HIS A 247 4.92 -18.45 -12.02
N VAL A 248 5.32 -17.18 -12.24
CA VAL A 248 5.36 -16.57 -13.59
C VAL A 248 6.78 -16.53 -14.21
N PHE A 249 7.79 -17.10 -13.55
CA PHE A 249 9.18 -17.07 -14.05
C PHE A 249 9.48 -17.91 -15.30
N GLY A 250 8.48 -18.57 -15.89
CA GLY A 250 8.66 -19.37 -17.12
C GLY A 250 8.67 -18.57 -18.43
N THR A 251 8.21 -17.31 -18.46
CA THR A 251 7.87 -16.66 -19.74
C THR A 251 8.08 -15.14 -19.81
N LEU A 252 8.87 -14.53 -18.91
CA LEU A 252 9.33 -13.16 -19.15
C LEU A 252 10.67 -13.20 -19.91
N LYS A 253 10.60 -13.29 -21.24
CA LYS A 253 11.67 -12.79 -22.11
C LYS A 253 11.31 -11.34 -22.43
N ILE A 254 12.10 -10.41 -21.88
CA ILE A 254 12.23 -9.05 -22.43
C ILE A 254 13.25 -9.13 -23.56
#